data_AF-A0A5K4EXN9-F1
#
_entry.id   AF-A0A5K4EXN9-F1
#
_cell.length_a   1.000
_cell.length_b   1.000
_cell.length_c   1.000
_cell.angle_alpha   90.00
_cell.angle_beta   90.00
_cell.angle_gamma   90.00
#
_symmetry.space_group_name_H-M   'P 1'
#
loop_
_entity.id
_entity.type
_entity.pdbx_description
1 polymer ?
#
loop_
_entity_poly.entity_id
_entity_poly.type
_entity_poly.pdbx_seq_one_letter_code
_entity_poly.pdbx_strand_id
1 'polypeptide(L)'
;MTYYIPKYVLTDDCTLVYLLSAAIDGSLRVGSVHRGGEVRLWDLWDDGNMYGKLRHKFTIPTDQPCSEIQGEACTFAWHPFGRHVFLAGERGHGVVLDAESPFSRIAYIRSGHYHRISVAKFSKDGSLLVTASYDSCCAVWSVPEYQCLHRFWHMGREPSIPLRGGSNGHHIYGLSLSPDDFYFITICEDRCIRLWPLAPVNSPLKIYFELALQTHTSLKFRSLAFSPCGRIVAVTTNNHDVLVFTTRSESIRLGTQCLHVIRRCVVENILKKTIHCSIKHHNNSNDLTLTTSNNNYNTLFQNCISQIHLPSPVKKTILRNFVN
;
A
#
# COMPACT_ATOMS: atom_id res chain seq x y z
N MET A 1 -38.40 -6.94 3.58
CA MET A 1 -37.27 -6.93 4.53
C MET A 1 -36.54 -5.61 4.37
N THR A 2 -36.66 -4.70 5.33
CA THR A 2 -35.85 -3.49 5.39
C THR A 2 -34.44 -3.89 5.80
N TYR A 3 -33.50 -3.82 4.86
CA TYR A 3 -32.09 -4.03 5.16
C TYR A 3 -31.62 -2.88 6.06
N TYR A 4 -31.41 -3.17 7.34
CA TYR A 4 -30.82 -2.22 8.27
C TYR A 4 -29.32 -2.19 8.03
N ILE A 5 -28.79 -1.03 7.64
CA ILE A 5 -27.34 -0.82 7.54
C ILE A 5 -26.85 -0.51 8.95
N PRO A 6 -26.01 -1.37 9.56
CA PRO A 6 -25.50 -1.12 10.90
C PRO A 6 -24.62 0.13 10.88
N LYS A 7 -24.91 1.07 11.79
CA LYS A 7 -24.12 2.29 11.98
C LYS A 7 -23.24 2.11 13.22
N TYR A 8 -21.93 2.07 13.00
CA TYR A 8 -20.93 2.14 14.07
C TYR A 8 -20.38 3.56 14.17
N VAL A 9 -20.21 4.05 15.40
CA VAL A 9 -19.62 5.37 15.68
C VAL A 9 -18.42 5.12 16.59
N LEU A 10 -17.22 5.35 16.06
CA LEU A 10 -16.00 5.33 16.86
C LEU A 10 -15.96 6.63 17.68
N THR A 11 -16.11 6.51 19.00
CA THR A 11 -16.07 7.65 19.92
C THR A 11 -14.77 7.61 20.71
N ASP A 12 -13.90 8.59 20.49
CA ASP A 12 -12.68 8.82 21.26
C ASP A 12 -12.28 10.29 21.09
N ASP A 13 -11.34 10.78 21.89
CA ASP A 13 -10.81 12.16 21.96
C ASP A 13 -11.09 13.01 20.70
N CYS A 14 -11.62 14.24 20.85
CA CYS A 14 -12.09 15.24 19.85
C CYS A 14 -11.09 15.60 18.70
N THR A 15 -10.51 14.61 18.05
CA THR A 15 -9.49 14.70 17.02
C THR A 15 -10.10 14.22 15.72
N LEU A 16 -9.87 14.98 14.65
CA LEU A 16 -10.44 14.68 13.34
C LEU A 16 -9.81 13.41 12.79
N VAL A 17 -10.66 12.45 12.41
CA VAL A 17 -10.28 11.27 11.64
C VAL A 17 -10.44 11.61 10.17
N TYR A 18 -9.39 11.41 9.37
CA TYR A 18 -9.45 11.66 7.93
C TYR A 18 -9.27 10.40 7.09
N LEU A 19 -8.83 9.28 7.69
CA LEU A 19 -8.75 7.99 7.03
C LEU A 19 -9.24 6.88 7.96
N LEU A 20 -10.09 6.02 7.42
CA LEU A 20 -10.48 4.74 8.01
C LEU A 20 -10.09 3.63 7.05
N SER A 21 -9.56 2.53 7.59
CA SER A 21 -9.16 1.37 6.82
C SER A 21 -9.54 0.10 7.57
N ALA A 22 -10.38 -0.73 6.96
CA ALA A 22 -10.72 -2.04 7.51
C ALA A 22 -9.70 -3.10 7.06
N ALA A 23 -9.47 -4.08 7.92
CA ALA A 23 -8.64 -5.24 7.61
C ALA A 23 -9.30 -6.10 6.52
N ILE A 24 -8.49 -6.63 5.61
CA ILE A 24 -8.96 -7.37 4.41
C ILE A 24 -9.10 -8.87 4.70
N ASP A 25 -8.58 -9.33 5.83
CA ASP A 25 -8.57 -10.74 6.24
C ASP A 25 -9.91 -11.24 6.82
N GLY A 26 -10.88 -10.34 7.04
CA GLY A 26 -12.18 -10.67 7.62
C GLY A 26 -12.21 -10.65 9.16
N SER A 27 -11.13 -10.22 9.81
CA SER A 27 -11.03 -10.11 11.28
C SER A 27 -11.94 -9.02 11.90
N LEU A 28 -12.67 -8.26 11.08
CA LEU A 28 -13.44 -7.06 11.47
C LEU A 28 -12.61 -6.03 12.25
N ARG A 29 -11.29 -5.99 12.03
CA ARG A 29 -10.43 -4.94 12.60
C ARG A 29 -10.47 -3.68 11.75
N VAL A 30 -10.38 -2.51 12.39
CA VAL A 30 -10.34 -1.21 11.74
C VAL A 30 -9.16 -0.40 12.27
N GLY A 31 -8.50 0.33 11.37
CA GLY A 31 -7.53 1.35 11.73
C GLY A 31 -8.08 2.74 11.41
N SER A 32 -7.99 3.66 12.37
CA SER A 32 -8.31 5.07 12.16
C SER A 32 -7.05 5.92 12.21
N VAL A 33 -6.91 6.86 11.28
CA VAL A 33 -5.80 7.82 11.26
C VAL A 33 -6.32 9.18 11.67
N HIS A 34 -5.75 9.72 12.73
CA HIS A 34 -6.15 10.96 13.37
C HIS A 34 -5.22 12.11 12.95
N ARG A 35 -5.78 13.33 12.95
CA ARG A 35 -4.99 14.56 12.84
C ARG A 35 -3.95 14.61 13.96
N GLY A 36 -2.68 14.84 13.62
CA GLY A 36 -1.54 14.67 14.53
C GLY A 36 -0.79 13.35 14.36
N GLY A 37 -1.23 12.48 13.43
CA GLY A 37 -0.49 11.31 13.00
C GLY A 37 -0.63 10.08 13.90
N GLU A 38 -1.57 10.10 14.84
CA GLU A 38 -1.87 8.94 15.68
C GLU A 38 -2.75 7.95 14.90
N VAL A 39 -2.36 6.67 14.90
CA VAL A 39 -3.19 5.60 14.35
C VAL A 39 -3.71 4.72 15.46
N ARG A 40 -5.03 4.51 15.49
CA ARG A 40 -5.71 3.67 16.48
C ARG A 40 -6.24 2.42 15.80
N LEU A 41 -6.13 1.29 16.48
CA LEU A 41 -6.60 -0.01 16.03
C LEU A 41 -7.77 -0.45 16.90
N TRP A 42 -8.83 -0.85 16.21
CA TRP A 42 -10.13 -1.19 16.77
C TRP A 42 -10.45 -2.64 16.42
N ASP A 43 -10.96 -3.38 17.39
CA ASP A 43 -11.51 -4.71 17.17
C ASP A 43 -13.03 -4.63 17.26
N LEU A 44 -13.72 -4.78 16.13
CA LEU A 44 -15.18 -4.70 16.11
C LEU A 44 -15.86 -5.98 16.62
N TRP A 45 -15.13 -7.09 16.76
CA TRP A 45 -15.66 -8.29 17.41
C TRP A 45 -15.70 -8.15 18.92
N ASP A 46 -14.73 -7.43 19.49
CA ASP A 46 -14.65 -7.13 20.93
C ASP A 46 -15.40 -5.84 21.26
N ASP A 47 -16.69 -5.78 20.94
CA ASP A 47 -17.59 -4.64 21.17
C ASP A 47 -17.13 -3.28 20.59
N GLY A 48 -16.15 -3.29 19.67
CA GLY A 48 -15.56 -2.08 19.12
C GLY A 48 -14.45 -1.47 19.99
N ASN A 49 -13.85 -2.25 20.89
CA ASN A 49 -12.76 -1.78 21.74
C ASN A 49 -11.51 -1.39 20.95
N MET A 50 -10.87 -0.32 21.38
CA MET A 50 -9.53 0.04 20.91
C MET A 50 -8.50 -0.85 21.61
N TYR A 51 -7.77 -1.64 20.85
CA TYR A 51 -6.75 -2.55 21.39
C TYR A 51 -5.31 -2.07 21.13
N GLY A 52 -5.13 -1.07 20.26
CA GLY A 52 -3.80 -0.59 19.88
C GLY A 52 -3.78 0.89 19.56
N LYS A 53 -2.72 1.56 20.02
CA LYS A 53 -2.47 2.99 19.75
C LYS A 53 -1.06 3.14 19.21
N LEU A 54 -0.96 3.23 17.89
CA LEU A 54 0.28 3.36 17.15
C LEU A 54 0.69 4.83 17.10
N ARG A 55 1.39 5.25 18.16
CA ARG A 55 2.07 6.54 18.22
C ARG A 55 3.50 6.37 17.73
N HIS A 56 3.69 6.15 16.44
CA HIS A 56 5.02 6.28 15.89
C HIS A 56 5.27 7.74 15.54
N LYS A 57 5.97 8.45 16.44
CA LYS A 57 6.91 9.46 15.97
C LYS A 57 7.84 8.71 15.02
N PHE A 58 7.88 9.06 13.74
CA PHE A 58 8.87 8.51 12.81
C PHE A 58 10.26 8.96 13.28
N THR A 59 10.84 8.25 14.24
CA THR A 59 12.15 8.58 14.79
C THR A 59 13.19 8.16 13.76
N ILE A 60 13.74 9.13 13.06
CA ILE A 60 14.94 8.95 12.23
C ILE A 60 16.11 8.82 13.21
N PRO A 61 16.83 7.69 13.28
CA PRO A 61 18.14 7.68 13.92
C PRO A 61 19.04 8.53 13.01
N THR A 62 19.37 9.73 13.48
CA THR A 62 20.51 10.48 12.98
C THR A 62 21.74 10.04 13.76
N ASP A 63 22.92 10.00 13.12
CA ASP A 63 24.21 9.74 13.81
C ASP A 63 24.55 10.82 14.86
N GLN A 64 23.71 11.84 15.00
CA GLN A 64 23.78 12.86 16.03
C GLN A 64 22.54 12.82 16.95
N PRO A 65 22.73 12.94 18.27
CA PRO A 65 21.68 12.74 19.28
C PRO A 65 20.67 13.89 19.42
N CYS A 66 20.66 14.90 18.53
CA CYS A 66 20.00 16.19 18.81
C CYS A 66 18.99 16.69 17.76
N SER A 67 18.43 15.83 16.90
CA SER A 67 17.26 16.24 16.08
C SER A 67 16.23 15.12 15.98
N GLU A 68 15.42 15.00 17.03
CA GLU A 68 14.16 14.26 17.00
C GLU A 68 13.17 14.95 16.04
N ILE A 69 13.16 14.55 14.77
CA ILE A 69 12.20 15.13 13.83
C ILE A 69 10.92 14.30 13.84
N GLN A 70 9.89 14.85 14.50
CA GLN A 70 8.56 14.28 14.58
C GLN A 70 7.92 14.27 13.18
N GLY A 71 7.36 13.12 12.78
CA GLY A 71 6.56 12.99 11.55
C GLY A 71 5.16 12.50 11.89
N GLU A 72 4.15 13.03 11.24
CA GLU A 72 2.76 12.61 11.39
C GLU A 72 2.42 11.50 10.37
N ALA A 73 1.77 10.43 10.81
CA ALA A 73 1.28 9.39 9.90
C ALA A 73 0.15 9.96 9.04
N CYS A 74 0.37 10.06 7.73
CA CYS A 74 -0.56 10.58 6.74
C CYS A 74 -1.43 9.51 6.09
N THR A 75 -0.95 8.26 6.06
CA THR A 75 -1.70 7.14 5.47
C THR A 75 -1.45 5.87 6.26
N PHE A 76 -2.41 4.95 6.16
CA PHE A 76 -2.38 3.65 6.82
C PHE A 76 -2.94 2.57 5.88
N ALA A 77 -2.32 1.40 5.89
CA ALA A 77 -2.76 0.25 5.09
C ALA A 77 -2.58 -1.06 5.86
N TRP A 78 -3.63 -1.90 5.84
CA TRP A 78 -3.56 -3.28 6.32
C TRP A 78 -2.94 -4.18 5.27
N HIS A 79 -2.01 -5.03 5.71
CA HIS A 79 -1.64 -6.20 4.93
C HIS A 79 -2.85 -7.16 4.84
N PRO A 80 -3.07 -7.86 3.72
CA PRO A 80 -4.20 -8.79 3.54
C PRO A 80 -4.22 -10.02 4.48
N PHE A 81 -3.22 -10.15 5.36
CA PHE A 81 -3.17 -11.17 6.40
C PHE A 81 -3.47 -10.63 7.80
N GLY A 82 -3.79 -9.34 7.94
CA GLY A 82 -4.17 -8.69 9.20
C GLY A 82 -3.05 -8.50 10.22
N ARG A 83 -1.95 -9.26 10.11
CA ARG A 83 -0.83 -9.22 11.04
C ARG A 83 0.15 -8.06 10.82
N HIS A 84 0.21 -7.51 9.62
CA HIS A 84 1.15 -6.43 9.31
C HIS A 84 0.38 -5.18 8.92
N VAL A 85 0.87 -4.03 9.37
CA VAL A 85 0.32 -2.73 9.02
C VAL A 85 1.42 -1.82 8.52
N PHE A 86 1.08 -0.99 7.54
CA PHE A 86 1.94 0.04 7.00
C PHE A 86 1.44 1.42 7.41
N LEU A 87 2.37 2.24 7.88
CA LEU A 87 2.19 3.63 8.25
C LEU A 87 3.16 4.48 7.44
N ALA A 88 2.71 5.61 6.92
CA ALA A 88 3.59 6.49 6.16
C ALA A 88 3.33 7.96 6.48
N GLY A 89 4.37 8.78 6.41
CA GLY A 89 4.32 10.17 6.89
C GLY A 89 4.64 11.24 5.85
N GLU A 90 4.76 12.48 6.33
CA GLU A 90 4.92 13.70 5.51
C GLU A 90 6.24 13.81 4.76
N ARG A 91 7.27 13.06 5.17
CA ARG A 91 8.63 13.15 4.59
C ARG A 91 8.97 12.02 3.64
N GLY A 92 7.97 11.27 3.20
CA GLY A 92 8.19 10.15 2.28
C GLY A 92 8.70 8.86 2.94
N HIS A 93 8.72 8.83 4.27
CA HIS A 93 9.10 7.66 5.06
C HIS A 93 7.89 6.79 5.37
N GLY A 94 8.14 5.48 5.41
CA GLY A 94 7.16 4.47 5.80
C GLY A 94 7.71 3.54 6.88
N VAL A 95 6.83 3.02 7.73
CA VAL A 95 7.13 2.04 8.76
C VAL A 95 6.14 0.88 8.60
N VAL A 96 6.64 -0.34 8.74
CA VAL A 96 5.82 -1.54 8.81
C VAL A 96 5.91 -2.08 10.23
N LEU A 97 4.75 -2.32 10.85
CA LEU A 97 4.63 -2.84 12.20
C LEU A 97 3.86 -4.16 12.21
N ASP A 98 4.10 -4.97 13.24
CA ASP A 98 3.15 -6.00 13.64
C ASP A 98 1.88 -5.33 14.18
N ALA A 99 0.72 -5.88 13.84
CA ALA A 99 -0.58 -5.40 14.26
C ALA A 99 -0.97 -5.91 15.66
N GLU A 100 -0.20 -6.82 16.23
CA GLU A 100 -0.40 -7.36 17.58
C GLU A 100 0.64 -6.80 18.55
N SER A 101 0.28 -6.69 19.83
CA SER A 101 1.20 -6.25 20.88
C SER A 101 2.45 -7.14 20.91
N PRO A 102 3.67 -6.58 20.94
CA PRO A 102 4.02 -5.20 21.32
C PRO A 102 4.14 -4.20 20.15
N PHE A 103 3.49 -4.45 19.01
CA PHE A 103 3.56 -3.63 17.79
C PHE A 103 4.99 -3.44 17.27
N SER A 104 5.75 -4.54 17.26
CA SER A 104 7.16 -4.52 16.88
C SER A 104 7.38 -4.01 15.46
N ARG A 105 8.42 -3.21 15.26
CA ARG A 105 8.82 -2.73 13.92
C ARG A 105 9.43 -3.86 13.10
N ILE A 106 8.85 -4.11 11.94
CA ILE A 106 9.28 -5.15 10.99
C ILE A 106 10.21 -4.55 9.95
N ALA A 107 9.84 -3.39 9.39
CA ALA A 107 10.63 -2.74 8.36
C ALA A 107 10.51 -1.21 8.43
N TYR A 108 11.51 -0.53 7.85
CA TYR A 108 11.54 0.91 7.72
C TYR A 108 11.90 1.31 6.28
N ILE A 109 10.98 1.99 5.61
CA ILE A 109 11.14 2.50 4.25
C ILE A 109 11.64 3.94 4.35
N ARG A 110 12.97 4.11 4.31
CA ARG A 110 13.61 5.44 4.41
C ARG A 110 13.68 6.16 3.07
N SER A 111 13.96 5.43 2.00
CA SER A 111 14.35 5.99 0.71
C SER A 111 13.38 5.52 -0.36
N GLY A 112 12.43 6.38 -0.67
CA GLY A 112 11.26 6.04 -1.46
C GLY A 112 10.67 7.28 -2.05
N HIS A 113 9.95 8.00 -1.21
CA HIS A 113 9.36 9.26 -1.57
C HIS A 113 10.14 10.41 -0.96
N TYR A 114 10.00 11.58 -1.56
CA TYR A 114 10.65 12.83 -1.13
C TYR A 114 9.66 13.82 -0.53
N HIS A 115 8.39 13.45 -0.51
CA HIS A 115 7.29 14.22 0.07
C HIS A 115 6.28 13.26 0.70
N ARG A 116 5.25 13.83 1.33
CA ARG A 116 4.12 13.15 1.94
C ARG A 116 3.60 12.03 1.05
N ILE A 117 3.61 10.82 1.60
CA ILE A 117 2.89 9.68 1.02
C ILE A 117 1.42 9.89 1.35
N SER A 118 0.61 10.10 0.32
CA SER A 118 -0.80 10.40 0.44
C SER A 118 -1.65 9.14 0.58
N VAL A 119 -1.27 8.07 -0.12
CA VAL A 119 -2.01 6.80 -0.12
C VAL A 119 -1.04 5.63 -0.19
N ALA A 120 -1.39 4.55 0.50
CA ALA A 120 -0.72 3.27 0.41
C ALA A 120 -1.76 2.13 0.34
N LYS A 121 -1.49 1.11 -0.47
CA LYS A 121 -2.34 -0.09 -0.59
C LYS A 121 -1.47 -1.33 -0.80
N PHE A 122 -1.77 -2.39 -0.07
CA PHE A 122 -1.22 -3.72 -0.36
C PHE A 122 -2.01 -4.40 -1.47
N SER A 123 -1.33 -5.18 -2.30
CA SER A 123 -1.98 -6.11 -3.24
C SER A 123 -2.76 -7.18 -2.48
N LYS A 124 -3.79 -7.75 -3.12
CA LYS A 124 -4.64 -8.76 -2.46
C LYS A 124 -3.88 -10.04 -2.13
N ASP A 125 -2.89 -10.37 -2.96
CA ASP A 125 -2.00 -11.49 -2.72
C ASP A 125 -0.94 -11.24 -1.62
N GLY A 126 -0.84 -10.00 -1.12
CA GLY A 126 0.10 -9.61 -0.06
C GLY A 126 1.57 -9.50 -0.49
N SER A 127 1.83 -9.63 -1.78
CA SER A 127 3.18 -9.73 -2.30
C SER A 127 3.80 -8.37 -2.66
N LEU A 128 2.96 -7.33 -2.80
CA LEU A 128 3.35 -5.99 -3.20
C LEU A 128 2.69 -4.94 -2.29
N LEU A 129 3.39 -3.84 -2.09
CA LEU A 129 2.87 -2.60 -1.54
C LEU A 129 2.99 -1.52 -2.61
N VAL A 130 1.93 -0.74 -2.84
CA VAL A 130 1.95 0.40 -3.76
C VAL A 130 1.70 1.68 -2.98
N THR A 131 2.59 2.65 -3.14
CA THR A 131 2.51 3.96 -2.49
C THR A 131 2.43 5.07 -3.52
N ALA A 132 1.67 6.11 -3.21
CA ALA A 132 1.55 7.33 -4.00
C ALA A 132 1.89 8.54 -3.14
N SER A 133 2.53 9.53 -3.74
CA SER A 133 3.08 10.67 -3.02
C SER A 133 2.86 12.00 -3.75
N TYR A 134 2.98 13.06 -2.97
CA TYR A 134 2.96 14.44 -3.46
C TYR A 134 4.24 14.81 -4.23
N ASP A 135 5.27 13.96 -4.22
CA ASP A 135 6.47 14.10 -5.04
C ASP A 135 6.26 13.73 -6.52
N SER A 136 5.00 13.50 -6.94
CA SER A 136 4.56 13.06 -8.27
C SER A 136 4.94 11.63 -8.66
N CYS A 137 5.42 10.84 -7.69
CA CYS A 137 5.80 9.44 -7.85
C CYS A 137 4.76 8.49 -7.28
N CYS A 138 4.54 7.38 -7.99
CA CYS A 138 4.05 6.13 -7.40
C CYS A 138 5.18 5.11 -7.36
N ALA A 139 5.35 4.44 -6.23
CA ALA A 139 6.34 3.39 -6.06
C ALA A 139 5.67 2.05 -5.76
N VAL A 140 6.20 0.99 -6.36
CA VAL A 140 5.82 -0.40 -6.11
C VAL A 140 6.95 -1.07 -5.34
N TRP A 141 6.61 -1.70 -4.23
CA TRP A 141 7.52 -2.27 -3.27
C TRP A 141 7.30 -3.78 -3.16
N SER A 142 8.38 -4.55 -3.06
CA SER A 142 8.31 -5.98 -2.73
C SER A 142 7.92 -6.19 -1.27
N VAL A 143 7.21 -7.27 -0.95
CA VAL A 143 6.93 -7.69 0.43
C VAL A 143 7.49 -9.09 0.62
N PRO A 144 8.28 -9.37 1.69
CA PRO A 144 8.51 -8.59 2.90
C PRO A 144 9.78 -7.74 2.91
N GLU A 145 10.55 -7.69 1.83
CA GLU A 145 11.83 -6.94 1.85
C GLU A 145 11.65 -5.43 1.77
N TYR A 146 10.49 -4.96 1.30
CA TYR A 146 10.18 -3.55 1.09
C TYR A 146 11.21 -2.84 0.21
N GLN A 147 11.72 -3.55 -0.81
CA GLN A 147 12.59 -2.97 -1.83
C GLN A 147 11.73 -2.32 -2.91
N CYS A 148 12.14 -1.14 -3.38
CA CYS A 148 11.46 -0.45 -4.46
C CYS A 148 11.74 -1.18 -5.78
N LEU A 149 10.71 -1.84 -6.33
CA LEU A 149 10.78 -2.54 -7.62
C LEU A 149 10.64 -1.55 -8.77
N HIS A 150 9.60 -0.71 -8.72
CA HIS A 150 9.23 0.17 -9.82
C HIS A 150 8.82 1.54 -9.34
N ARG A 151 9.10 2.54 -10.18
CA ARG A 151 8.70 3.94 -9.98
C ARG A 151 8.01 4.46 -11.22
N PHE A 152 6.90 5.12 -10.99
CA PHE A 152 6.05 5.68 -12.02
C PHE A 152 5.88 7.18 -11.75
N TRP A 153 6.24 8.01 -12.72
CA TRP A 153 6.26 9.46 -12.57
C TRP A 153 5.14 10.09 -13.37
N HIS A 154 4.30 10.87 -12.71
CA HIS A 154 3.23 11.59 -13.39
C HIS A 154 3.75 12.66 -14.37
N MET A 155 4.94 13.18 -14.12
CA MET A 155 5.64 14.13 -15.00
C MET A 155 6.32 13.47 -16.22
N GLY A 156 6.18 12.16 -16.40
CA GLY A 156 6.83 11.39 -17.48
C GLY A 156 8.34 11.16 -17.27
N ARG A 157 8.97 11.92 -16.37
CA ARG A 157 10.36 11.75 -15.95
C ARG A 157 10.50 11.97 -14.46
N GLU A 158 11.64 11.56 -13.93
CA GLU A 158 12.03 11.84 -12.56
C GLU A 158 12.25 13.37 -12.36
N PRO A 159 11.53 14.03 -11.42
CA PRO A 159 11.63 15.47 -11.21
C PRO A 159 12.96 15.87 -10.54
N SER A 160 13.32 17.14 -10.70
CA SER A 160 14.41 17.75 -9.92
C SER A 160 14.03 17.89 -8.44
N ILE A 161 15.01 18.08 -7.57
CA ILE A 161 14.84 18.14 -6.11
C ILE A 161 13.75 19.16 -5.68
N PRO A 162 13.70 20.41 -6.20
CA PRO A 162 12.67 21.37 -5.81
C PRO A 162 11.25 20.90 -6.14
N LEU A 163 11.08 20.22 -7.27
CA LEU A 163 9.79 19.67 -7.69
C LEU A 163 9.41 18.48 -6.80
N ARG A 164 10.36 17.63 -6.41
CA ARG A 164 10.10 16.54 -5.45
C ARG A 164 9.70 17.05 -4.07
N GLY A 165 10.17 18.23 -3.70
CA GLY A 165 9.75 18.95 -2.48
C GLY A 165 8.34 19.52 -2.52
N GLY A 166 7.56 19.29 -3.60
CA GLY A 166 6.14 19.57 -3.66
C GLY A 166 5.74 20.76 -4.55
N SER A 167 6.69 21.58 -5.03
CA SER A 167 6.37 22.69 -5.93
C SER A 167 6.17 22.22 -7.38
N ASN A 168 5.28 21.26 -7.60
CA ASN A 168 5.25 20.46 -8.83
C ASN A 168 3.88 20.41 -9.53
N GLY A 169 2.78 20.73 -8.85
CA GLY A 169 1.43 20.71 -9.42
C GLY A 169 0.95 19.33 -9.88
N HIS A 170 1.63 18.28 -9.43
CA HIS A 170 1.38 16.87 -9.76
C HIS A 170 1.26 16.04 -8.48
N HIS A 171 0.59 16.59 -7.47
CA HIS A 171 0.30 15.85 -6.25
C HIS A 171 -0.66 14.69 -6.53
N ILE A 172 -0.28 13.50 -6.10
CA ILE A 172 -1.15 12.32 -6.25
C ILE A 172 -2.02 12.24 -5.00
N TYR A 173 -3.35 12.25 -5.18
CA TYR A 173 -4.30 12.30 -4.06
C TYR A 173 -4.93 10.94 -3.75
N GLY A 174 -4.93 10.03 -4.72
CA GLY A 174 -5.65 8.76 -4.61
C GLY A 174 -4.94 7.66 -5.37
N LEU A 175 -5.00 6.46 -4.79
CA LEU A 175 -4.57 5.22 -5.44
C LEU A 175 -5.58 4.08 -5.19
N SER A 176 -5.89 3.32 -6.24
CA SER A 176 -6.66 2.07 -6.13
C SER A 176 -6.05 0.99 -7.01
N LEU A 177 -5.91 -0.20 -6.45
CA LEU A 177 -5.45 -1.39 -7.18
C LEU A 177 -6.61 -2.00 -7.96
N SER A 178 -6.31 -2.54 -9.14
CA SER A 178 -7.29 -3.31 -9.90
C SER A 178 -7.54 -4.65 -9.22
N PRO A 179 -8.76 -5.22 -9.30
CA PRO A 179 -9.07 -6.49 -8.65
C PRO A 179 -8.29 -7.70 -9.17
N ASP A 180 -7.70 -7.58 -10.36
CA ASP A 180 -6.89 -8.59 -11.04
C ASP A 180 -5.38 -8.50 -10.67
N ASP A 181 -4.97 -7.52 -9.85
CA ASP A 181 -3.57 -7.21 -9.46
C ASP A 181 -2.62 -6.96 -10.66
N PHE A 182 -3.14 -6.62 -11.84
CA PHE A 182 -2.30 -6.27 -13.00
C PHE A 182 -2.04 -4.77 -13.12
N TYR A 183 -2.96 -3.95 -12.63
CA TYR A 183 -2.91 -2.51 -12.79
C TYR A 183 -3.27 -1.75 -11.51
N PHE A 184 -2.92 -0.48 -11.47
CA PHE A 184 -3.40 0.44 -10.46
C PHE A 184 -3.73 1.78 -11.10
N ILE A 185 -4.71 2.48 -10.53
CA ILE A 185 -5.10 3.80 -10.99
C ILE A 185 -4.69 4.83 -9.97
N THR A 186 -4.27 5.98 -10.48
CA THR A 186 -3.95 7.16 -9.70
C THR A 186 -4.74 8.36 -10.17
N ILE A 187 -5.07 9.24 -9.23
CA ILE A 187 -5.62 10.57 -9.49
C ILE A 187 -4.59 11.61 -9.07
N CYS A 188 -4.37 12.61 -9.91
CA CYS A 188 -3.33 13.61 -9.73
C CYS A 188 -3.89 15.03 -9.86
N GLU A 189 -3.20 15.98 -9.25
CA GLU A 189 -3.49 17.41 -9.30
C GLU A 189 -3.49 17.99 -10.72
N ASP A 190 -2.75 17.36 -11.63
CA ASP A 190 -2.76 17.64 -13.07
C ASP A 190 -4.10 17.27 -13.77
N ARG A 191 -5.11 16.88 -12.98
CA ARG A 191 -6.47 16.53 -13.43
C ARG A 191 -6.49 15.35 -14.41
N CYS A 192 -5.45 14.51 -14.38
CA CYS A 192 -5.39 13.30 -15.18
C CYS A 192 -5.56 12.05 -14.30
N ILE A 193 -6.29 11.08 -14.86
CA ILE A 193 -6.46 9.75 -14.29
C ILE A 193 -5.58 8.80 -15.10
N ARG A 194 -4.63 8.15 -14.43
CA ARG A 194 -3.66 7.27 -15.10
C ARG A 194 -3.81 5.85 -14.60
N LEU A 195 -3.77 4.89 -15.53
CA LEU A 195 -3.64 3.47 -15.25
C LEU A 195 -2.20 3.06 -15.50
N TRP A 196 -1.62 2.47 -14.47
CA TRP A 196 -0.25 2.00 -14.44
C TRP A 196 -0.26 0.47 -14.34
N PRO A 197 0.67 -0.22 -15.02
CA PRO A 197 0.89 -1.62 -14.75
C PRO A 197 1.60 -1.81 -13.39
N LEU A 198 1.29 -2.88 -12.64
CA LEU A 198 2.00 -3.20 -11.40
C LEU A 198 3.44 -3.70 -11.66
N ALA A 199 3.66 -4.33 -12.81
CA ALA A 199 4.97 -4.76 -13.28
C ALA A 199 5.18 -4.28 -14.72
N PRO A 200 6.36 -3.73 -15.06
CA PRO A 200 6.69 -3.25 -16.39
C PRO A 200 6.89 -4.45 -17.32
N VAL A 201 5.80 -5.05 -17.77
CA VAL A 201 5.80 -6.02 -18.86
C VAL A 201 5.12 -5.36 -20.04
N ASN A 202 5.93 -4.80 -20.96
CA ASN A 202 5.57 -4.32 -22.29
C ASN A 202 4.23 -3.56 -22.42
N SER A 203 3.77 -2.88 -21.37
CA SER A 203 2.48 -2.19 -21.37
C SER A 203 2.71 -0.68 -21.29
N PRO A 204 2.25 0.09 -22.29
CA PRO A 204 2.35 1.53 -22.23
C PRO A 204 1.46 2.05 -21.10
N LEU A 205 1.92 3.13 -20.47
CA LEU A 205 1.09 3.98 -19.63
C LEU A 205 -0.19 4.31 -20.40
N LYS A 206 -1.35 4.02 -19.79
CA LYS A 206 -2.63 4.40 -20.37
C LYS A 206 -3.19 5.55 -19.57
N ILE A 207 -3.19 6.72 -20.19
CA ILE A 207 -3.91 7.88 -19.69
C ILE A 207 -5.36 7.67 -20.10
N TYR A 208 -6.24 7.45 -19.12
CA TYR A 208 -7.67 7.20 -19.40
C TYR A 208 -8.44 8.50 -19.58
N PHE A 209 -7.95 9.59 -18.98
CA PHE A 209 -8.64 10.86 -19.08
C PHE A 209 -7.70 12.05 -18.81
N GLU A 210 -7.71 13.01 -19.73
CA GLU A 210 -7.19 14.37 -19.58
C GLU A 210 -8.39 15.32 -19.58
N LEU A 211 -9.14 15.40 -18.45
CA LEU A 211 -10.42 16.14 -18.40
C LEU A 211 -10.17 17.65 -18.20
N ALA A 212 -9.00 18.12 -18.62
CA ALA A 212 -8.31 19.23 -18.01
C ALA A 212 -8.09 20.42 -18.93
N LEU A 213 -8.51 20.34 -20.19
CA LEU A 213 -8.18 21.37 -21.19
C LEU A 213 -9.36 22.19 -21.72
N GLN A 214 -10.64 21.79 -21.55
CA GLN A 214 -11.71 22.50 -22.28
C GLN A 214 -12.95 22.98 -21.50
N THR A 215 -13.34 22.43 -20.33
CA THR A 215 -14.64 22.85 -19.74
C THR A 215 -14.68 23.19 -18.25
N HIS A 216 -13.77 22.68 -17.39
CA HIS A 216 -13.86 22.94 -15.94
C HIS A 216 -12.49 23.16 -15.28
N THR A 217 -12.03 24.41 -15.24
CA THR A 217 -10.74 24.81 -14.66
C THR A 217 -10.62 24.62 -13.14
N SER A 218 -11.73 24.39 -12.43
CA SER A 218 -11.79 24.25 -10.96
C SER A 218 -12.02 22.81 -10.45
N LEU A 219 -12.10 21.82 -11.35
CA LEU A 219 -12.44 20.45 -10.97
C LEU A 219 -11.25 19.75 -10.29
N LYS A 220 -11.47 19.26 -9.07
CA LYS A 220 -10.49 18.52 -8.26
C LYS A 220 -11.02 17.14 -7.90
N PHE A 221 -10.24 16.11 -8.19
CA PHE A 221 -10.55 14.75 -7.77
C PHE A 221 -10.26 14.55 -6.28
N ARG A 222 -11.10 13.78 -5.59
CA ARG A 222 -11.00 13.56 -4.13
C ARG A 222 -10.70 12.11 -3.76
N SER A 223 -11.38 11.17 -4.40
CA SER A 223 -11.22 9.75 -4.12
C SER A 223 -11.52 8.92 -5.36
N LEU A 224 -10.95 7.73 -5.41
CA LEU A 224 -11.24 6.75 -6.46
C LEU A 224 -11.55 5.37 -5.86
N ALA A 225 -12.30 4.57 -6.61
CA ALA A 225 -12.53 3.17 -6.30
C ALA A 225 -12.68 2.34 -7.58
N PHE A 226 -11.98 1.21 -7.62
CA PHE A 226 -12.28 0.15 -8.59
C PHE A 226 -13.53 -0.63 -8.18
N SER A 227 -14.37 -0.94 -9.16
CA SER A 227 -15.40 -1.96 -9.00
C SER A 227 -14.76 -3.33 -8.71
N PRO A 228 -15.39 -4.20 -7.90
CA PRO A 228 -14.85 -5.54 -7.61
C PRO A 228 -14.64 -6.40 -8.85
N CYS A 229 -15.39 -6.16 -9.93
CA CYS A 229 -15.26 -6.87 -11.20
C CYS A 229 -14.19 -6.29 -12.14
N GLY A 230 -13.60 -5.14 -11.80
CA GLY A 230 -12.53 -4.49 -12.57
C GLY A 230 -13.01 -3.70 -13.80
N ARG A 231 -14.31 -3.71 -14.13
CA ARG A 231 -14.84 -3.09 -15.37
C ARG A 231 -15.13 -1.60 -15.26
N ILE A 232 -15.34 -1.13 -14.04
CA ILE A 232 -15.74 0.25 -13.74
C ILE A 232 -14.81 0.85 -12.70
N VAL A 233 -14.53 2.14 -12.86
CA VAL A 233 -13.85 2.98 -11.87
C VAL A 233 -14.72 4.17 -11.57
N ALA A 234 -14.96 4.42 -10.29
CA ALA A 234 -15.66 5.61 -9.81
C ALA A 234 -14.63 6.63 -9.31
N VAL A 235 -14.80 7.89 -9.70
CA VAL A 235 -13.99 9.02 -9.25
C VAL A 235 -14.90 10.12 -8.72
N THR A 236 -14.62 10.57 -7.51
CA THR A 236 -15.40 11.63 -6.86
C THR A 236 -14.72 12.98 -7.05
N THR A 237 -15.53 14.02 -7.23
CA THR A 237 -15.05 15.39 -7.45
C THR A 237 -15.41 16.31 -6.29
N ASN A 238 -14.80 17.49 -6.24
CA ASN A 238 -15.17 18.55 -5.31
C ASN A 238 -16.54 19.19 -5.60
N ASN A 239 -17.13 18.96 -6.77
CA ASN A 239 -18.41 19.53 -7.17
C ASN A 239 -19.60 18.60 -6.86
N HIS A 240 -19.41 17.64 -5.95
CA HIS A 240 -20.40 16.62 -5.57
C HIS A 240 -20.74 15.59 -6.65
N ASP A 241 -20.09 15.65 -7.81
CA ASP A 241 -20.28 14.68 -8.88
C ASP A 241 -19.42 13.43 -8.71
N VAL A 242 -19.97 12.28 -9.13
CA VAL A 242 -19.26 11.01 -9.27
C VAL A 242 -19.13 10.68 -10.76
N LEU A 243 -17.90 10.69 -11.24
CA LEU A 243 -17.56 10.29 -12.60
C LEU A 243 -17.33 8.78 -12.65
N VAL A 244 -17.88 8.13 -13.67
CA VAL A 244 -17.81 6.69 -13.84
C VAL A 244 -17.12 6.38 -15.17
N PHE A 245 -16.04 5.61 -15.11
CA PHE A 245 -15.24 5.25 -16.27
C PHE A 245 -15.27 3.75 -16.49
N THR A 246 -15.39 3.33 -17.74
CA THR A 246 -15.20 1.92 -18.12
C THR A 246 -13.71 1.62 -18.28
N THR A 247 -13.25 0.60 -17.58
CA THR A 247 -11.89 0.08 -17.70
C THR A 247 -11.87 -1.18 -18.55
N ARG A 248 -10.80 -1.33 -19.34
CA ARG A 248 -10.51 -2.58 -20.08
C ARG A 248 -9.90 -3.68 -19.21
N SER A 249 -9.79 -3.48 -17.90
CA SER A 249 -9.44 -4.58 -17.00
C SER A 249 -10.50 -5.65 -17.17
N GLU A 250 -10.03 -6.83 -17.57
CA GLU A 250 -10.91 -7.95 -17.88
C GLU A 250 -11.58 -8.43 -16.60
N SER A 251 -12.77 -9.04 -16.71
CA SER A 251 -13.33 -9.76 -15.57
C SER A 251 -12.32 -10.76 -15.05
N ILE A 252 -12.18 -10.83 -13.73
CA ILE A 252 -11.21 -11.73 -13.09
C ILE A 252 -11.45 -13.16 -13.57
N ARG A 253 -10.52 -13.68 -14.38
CA ARG A 253 -10.59 -15.06 -14.87
C ARG A 253 -10.28 -16.01 -13.72
N LEU A 254 -10.86 -17.20 -13.73
CA LEU A 254 -10.58 -18.24 -12.73
C LEU A 254 -9.08 -18.50 -12.57
N GLY A 255 -8.33 -18.53 -13.67
CA GLY A 255 -6.87 -18.68 -13.64
C GLY A 255 -6.15 -17.58 -12.84
N THR A 256 -6.61 -16.32 -12.94
CA THR A 256 -6.07 -15.20 -12.17
C THR A 256 -6.42 -15.33 -10.68
N GLN A 257 -7.61 -15.83 -10.35
CA GLN A 257 -7.97 -16.09 -8.95
C GLN A 257 -7.10 -17.21 -8.35
N CYS A 258 -6.94 -18.33 -9.06
CA CYS A 258 -6.06 -19.41 -8.62
C CYS A 258 -4.62 -18.93 -8.44
N LEU A 259 -4.14 -18.08 -9.36
CA LEU A 259 -2.84 -17.42 -9.28
C LEU A 259 -2.70 -16.61 -7.99
N HIS A 260 -3.69 -15.77 -7.67
CA HIS A 260 -3.70 -14.96 -6.45
C HIS A 260 -3.68 -15.83 -5.19
N VAL A 261 -4.46 -16.90 -5.15
CA VAL A 261 -4.50 -17.83 -4.02
C VAL A 261 -3.14 -18.50 -3.82
N ILE A 262 -2.51 -18.99 -4.90
CA ILE A 262 -1.19 -19.61 -4.82
C ILE A 262 -0.15 -18.60 -4.32
N ARG A 263 -0.12 -17.39 -4.89
CA ARG A 263 0.82 -16.32 -4.46
C ARG A 263 0.60 -15.99 -2.99
N ARG A 264 -0.65 -15.82 -2.57
CA ARG A 264 -1.04 -15.56 -1.18
C ARG A 264 -0.51 -16.64 -0.23
N CYS A 265 -0.75 -17.93 -0.52
CA CYS A 265 -0.27 -19.02 0.33
C CYS A 265 1.28 -19.05 0.42
N VAL A 266 1.98 -18.77 -0.68
CA VAL A 266 3.45 -18.73 -0.68
C VAL A 266 3.96 -17.56 0.15
N VAL A 267 3.40 -16.36 -0.03
CA VAL A 267 3.78 -15.16 0.74
C VAL A 267 3.54 -15.40 2.23
N GLU A 268 2.38 -15.96 2.59
CA GLU A 268 2.05 -16.27 3.98
C GLU A 268 3.06 -17.23 4.62
N ASN A 269 3.46 -18.27 3.89
CA ASN A 269 4.47 -19.22 4.36
C ASN A 269 5.84 -18.55 4.55
N ILE A 270 6.24 -17.67 3.62
CA ILE A 270 7.50 -16.92 3.74
C ILE A 270 7.45 -16.01 4.97
N LEU A 271 6.38 -15.21 5.13
CA LEU A 271 6.20 -14.33 6.29
C LEU A 271 6.28 -15.10 7.61
N LYS A 272 5.59 -16.24 7.72
CA LYS A 272 5.64 -17.11 8.90
C LYS A 272 7.06 -17.60 9.21
N LYS A 273 7.83 -17.98 8.19
CA LYS A 273 9.23 -18.42 8.35
C LYS A 273 10.14 -17.27 8.80
N THR A 274 10.00 -16.08 8.22
CA THR A 274 10.80 -14.91 8.59
C THR A 274 10.58 -14.52 10.05
N ILE A 275 9.33 -14.60 10.52
CA ILE A 275 8.97 -14.36 11.92
C ILE A 275 9.63 -15.40 12.84
N HIS A 276 9.56 -16.68 12.51
CA HIS A 276 10.17 -17.73 13.34
C HIS A 276 11.70 -17.57 13.49
N CYS A 277 12.39 -17.11 12.45
CA CYS A 277 13.82 -16.77 12.52
C CYS A 277 14.09 -15.58 13.45
N SER A 278 13.29 -14.51 13.37
CA SER A 278 13.45 -13.33 14.24
C SER A 278 13.25 -13.65 15.73
N ILE A 279 12.31 -14.54 16.07
CA ILE A 279 12.05 -14.96 17.46
C ILE A 279 13.23 -15.78 18.01
N LYS A 280 13.85 -16.66 17.19
CA LYS A 280 15.02 -17.44 17.62
C LYS A 280 16.25 -16.57 17.89
N HIS A 281 16.47 -15.53 17.10
CA HIS A 281 17.59 -14.61 17.33
C HIS A 281 17.38 -13.71 18.57
N HIS A 282 16.13 -13.42 18.95
CA HIS A 282 15.86 -12.64 20.16
C HIS A 282 16.15 -13.39 21.46
N ASN A 283 16.11 -14.74 21.45
CA ASN A 283 16.40 -15.55 22.63
C ASN A 283 17.90 -15.87 22.83
N ASN A 284 18.74 -15.64 21.82
CA ASN A 284 20.19 -15.84 21.87
C ASN A 284 20.91 -14.50 21.68
N SER A 285 20.70 -13.55 22.57
CA SER A 285 21.47 -12.30 22.56
C SER A 285 22.84 -12.52 23.21
N ASN A 286 23.92 -12.47 22.41
CA ASN A 286 25.19 -11.86 22.84
C ASN A 286 26.16 -11.49 21.70
N ASP A 287 25.91 -11.82 20.43
CA ASP A 287 26.74 -11.30 19.33
C ASP A 287 25.88 -10.89 18.12
N LEU A 288 25.55 -9.61 18.04
CA LEU A 288 24.85 -8.98 16.92
C LEU A 288 25.83 -8.62 15.81
N THR A 289 26.30 -9.63 15.09
CA THR A 289 26.64 -9.46 13.68
C THR A 289 25.51 -10.08 12.87
N LEU A 290 24.72 -9.24 12.20
CA LEU A 290 23.77 -9.69 11.18
C LEU A 290 24.57 -10.41 10.09
N THR A 291 24.71 -11.73 10.22
CA THR A 291 24.93 -12.58 9.06
C THR A 291 23.60 -12.60 8.32
N THR A 292 23.42 -11.60 7.47
CA THR A 292 22.41 -11.59 6.42
C THR A 292 22.61 -12.86 5.61
N SER A 293 21.84 -13.91 5.88
CA SER A 293 21.67 -14.99 4.92
C SER A 293 21.08 -14.33 3.68
N ASN A 294 21.93 -14.15 2.68
CA ASN A 294 21.74 -13.40 1.45
C ASN A 294 20.73 -14.08 0.50
N ASN A 295 19.63 -14.59 1.04
CA ASN A 295 18.55 -15.19 0.26
C ASN A 295 17.54 -14.11 -0.06
N ASN A 296 17.80 -13.40 -1.16
CA ASN A 296 16.87 -12.49 -1.82
C ASN A 296 15.47 -13.14 -1.88
N TYR A 297 14.43 -12.45 -1.43
CA TYR A 297 13.05 -12.92 -1.39
C TYR A 297 12.62 -13.51 -2.73
N ASN A 298 13.09 -12.96 -3.85
CA ASN A 298 12.83 -13.50 -5.17
C ASN A 298 13.32 -14.96 -5.30
N THR A 299 14.48 -15.30 -4.74
CA THR A 299 15.00 -16.68 -4.75
C THR A 299 14.20 -17.58 -3.81
N LEU A 300 13.81 -17.11 -2.63
CA LEU A 300 12.94 -17.87 -1.71
C LEU A 300 11.56 -18.13 -2.31
N PHE A 301 10.98 -17.13 -2.97
CA PHE A 301 9.69 -17.22 -3.65
C PHE A 301 9.76 -18.20 -4.83
N GLN A 302 10.80 -18.10 -5.66
CA GLN A 302 11.07 -19.03 -6.76
C GLN A 302 11.27 -20.46 -6.25
N ASN A 303 12.00 -20.65 -5.15
CA ASN A 303 12.21 -21.96 -4.53
C ASN A 303 10.92 -22.55 -3.97
N CYS A 304 10.06 -21.74 -3.34
CA CYS A 304 8.77 -22.23 -2.87
C CYS A 304 7.86 -22.65 -4.02
N ILE A 305 7.88 -21.92 -5.14
CA ILE A 305 7.07 -22.26 -6.33
C ILE A 305 7.63 -23.46 -7.08
N SER A 306 8.95 -23.64 -7.10
CA SER A 306 9.57 -24.79 -7.76
C SER A 306 9.13 -26.10 -7.11
N GLN A 307 8.95 -26.10 -5.78
CA GLN A 307 8.44 -27.22 -4.98
C GLN A 307 6.97 -27.58 -5.25
N ILE A 308 6.17 -26.66 -5.79
CA ILE A 308 4.75 -26.95 -6.11
C ILE A 308 4.68 -27.65 -7.48
N HIS A 309 3.98 -28.78 -7.57
CA HIS A 309 3.72 -29.47 -8.83
C HIS A 309 2.66 -28.71 -9.67
N LEU A 310 3.11 -27.72 -10.45
CA LEU A 310 2.30 -26.93 -11.38
C LEU A 310 2.88 -26.99 -12.80
N PRO A 311 2.04 -26.89 -13.85
CA PRO A 311 2.51 -26.76 -15.23
C PRO A 311 3.44 -25.55 -15.41
N SER A 312 4.46 -25.69 -16.27
CA SER A 312 5.44 -24.64 -16.56
C SER A 312 4.85 -23.28 -17.00
N PRO A 313 3.75 -23.17 -17.80
CA PRO A 313 3.18 -21.86 -18.14
C PRO A 313 2.55 -21.16 -16.93
N VAL A 314 1.98 -21.93 -16.00
CA VAL A 314 1.38 -21.39 -14.78
C VAL A 314 2.48 -20.86 -13.86
N LYS A 315 3.58 -21.60 -13.68
CA LYS A 315 4.74 -21.13 -12.90
C LYS A 315 5.32 -19.81 -13.44
N LYS A 316 5.48 -19.68 -14.76
CA LYS A 316 5.95 -18.42 -15.39
C LYS A 316 5.00 -17.25 -15.12
N THR A 317 3.69 -17.50 -15.11
CA THR A 317 2.69 -16.46 -14.82
C THR A 317 2.71 -16.07 -13.34
N ILE A 318 2.91 -17.03 -12.42
CA ILE A 318 3.09 -16.77 -10.99
C ILE A 318 4.34 -15.92 -10.74
N LEU A 319 5.43 -16.18 -11.45
CA LEU A 319 6.69 -15.47 -11.26
C LEU A 319 6.74 -14.09 -11.95
N ARG A 320 5.73 -13.70 -12.73
CA ARG A 320 5.76 -12.52 -13.64
C ARG A 320 6.23 -11.20 -13.01
N ASN A 321 5.98 -10.99 -11.72
CA ASN A 321 6.37 -9.75 -11.00
C ASN A 321 7.69 -9.90 -10.19
N PHE A 322 8.31 -11.08 -10.22
CA PHE A 322 9.49 -11.47 -9.44
C PHE A 322 10.61 -12.04 -10.31
N VAL A 323 10.53 -11.83 -11.62
CA VAL A 323 11.62 -12.13 -12.56
C VAL A 323 12.33 -10.81 -12.85
N ASN A 324 13.54 -10.70 -12.29
CA ASN A 324 14.62 -9.73 -12.46
C ASN A 324 14.30 -8.38 -13.12
#